data_AF-A0ABD2RIU0-F1
#
_entry.id   AF-A0ABD2RIU0-F1
#
_cell.length_a   1.000
_cell.length_b   1.000
_cell.length_c   1.000
_cell.angle_alpha   90.00
_cell.angle_beta   90.00
_cell.angle_gamma   90.00
#
_symmetry.space_group_name_H-M   'P 1'
#
loop_
_entity.id
_entity.type
_entity.pdbx_description
1 polymer ?
#
loop_
_entity_poly.entity_id
_entity_poly.type
_entity_poly.pdbx_seq_one_letter_code
_entity_poly.pdbx_strand_id
1 'polypeptide(L)'
;MKKLVTFFLLVILLLEITISVDSQNPSLLKFVLQWPPTFCIILNSAAQPGRCKEPILQHNLTLHGVWPADQRGFSLTCPVPPDPNWNQVFTAAVENQLMAFWPPLRENAQRRDLWKHEWRAHGACGRTTPQVYFNTAIQINNMLQKGNLFNYLKTSGIIACDSLSFAKRDIVGAIQKVFAQLFDVYLTCIPIDATNRTHIYLSEVTLCTNLGGTSFISCPSQAAPTSCSSGARIMLPHPKPQPRALWSFHEEVNGRDIS
;
A
#
# COMPACT_ATOMS: atom_id res chain seq x y z
N MET A 1 23.48 26.24 49.34
CA MET A 1 22.72 26.98 48.30
C MET A 1 23.07 26.51 46.88
N LYS A 2 24.33 26.57 46.41
CA LYS A 2 24.71 26.13 45.05
C LYS A 2 24.28 24.70 44.68
N LYS A 3 24.50 23.71 45.56
CA LYS A 3 24.12 22.30 45.33
C LYS A 3 22.60 22.06 45.23
N LEU A 4 21.79 22.90 45.88
CA LEU A 4 20.33 22.81 45.85
C LEU A 4 19.80 23.35 44.51
N VAL A 5 20.41 24.43 44.00
CA VAL A 5 20.08 25.01 42.69
C VAL A 5 20.44 24.04 41.55
N THR A 6 21.56 23.33 41.64
CA THR A 6 21.96 22.32 40.63
C THR A 6 21.03 21.11 40.61
N PHE A 7 20.52 20.68 41.78
CA PHE A 7 19.54 19.60 41.87
C PHE A 7 18.19 19.99 41.24
N PHE A 8 17.71 21.21 41.49
CA PHE A 8 16.48 21.71 40.86
C PHE A 8 16.60 21.85 39.34
N LEU A 9 17.76 22.27 38.82
CA LEU A 9 18.00 22.35 37.37
C LEU A 9 18.01 20.97 36.70
N LEU A 10 18.54 19.93 37.35
CA LEU A 10 18.51 18.55 36.84
C LEU A 10 17.09 17.96 36.84
N VAL A 11 16.26 18.28 37.83
CA VAL A 11 14.86 17.83 37.89
C VAL A 11 14.00 18.52 36.82
N ILE A 12 14.23 19.80 36.51
CA ILE A 12 13.55 20.52 35.43
C ILE A 12 13.99 19.97 34.05
N LEU A 13 15.28 19.64 33.87
CA LEU A 13 15.77 19.02 32.62
C LEU A 13 15.26 17.58 32.43
N LEU A 14 14.94 16.86 33.52
CA LEU A 14 14.32 15.53 33.49
C LEU A 14 12.80 15.58 33.28
N LEU A 15 12.14 16.73 33.47
CA LEU A 15 10.69 16.89 33.25
C LEU A 15 10.32 17.18 31.79
N GLU A 16 11.27 17.60 30.95
CA GLU A 16 11.01 17.95 29.54
C GLU A 16 11.22 16.79 28.55
N ILE A 17 11.55 15.57 29.02
CA ILE A 17 11.50 14.37 28.19
C ILE A 17 10.19 13.61 28.46
N THR A 18 9.06 14.30 28.37
CA THR A 18 7.83 13.62 27.94
C THR A 18 7.94 13.52 26.43
N ILE A 19 8.41 12.37 25.93
CA ILE A 19 8.11 11.98 24.56
C ILE A 19 6.58 11.95 24.51
N SER A 20 5.99 12.99 23.91
CA SER A 20 4.60 12.96 23.50
C SER A 20 4.51 11.83 22.47
N VAL A 21 4.26 10.61 22.94
CA VAL A 21 3.65 9.59 22.11
C VAL A 21 2.29 10.19 21.83
N ASP A 22 2.21 10.96 20.74
CA ASP A 22 0.96 11.47 20.22
C ASP A 22 0.13 10.22 19.95
N SER A 23 -0.73 9.86 20.90
CA SER A 23 -1.65 8.75 20.75
C SER A 23 -2.72 9.23 19.79
N GLN A 24 -2.35 9.37 18.53
CA GLN A 24 -3.23 9.82 17.47
C GLN A 24 -4.38 8.82 17.42
N ASN A 25 -5.57 9.30 17.74
CA ASN A 25 -6.77 8.48 17.71
C ASN A 25 -7.13 8.22 16.24
N PRO A 26 -7.35 6.95 15.84
CA PRO A 26 -7.77 6.67 14.48
C PRO A 26 -9.10 7.37 14.21
N SER A 27 -9.17 8.09 13.09
CA SER A 27 -10.33 8.90 12.69
C SER A 27 -10.89 8.45 11.34
N LEU A 28 -10.05 7.87 10.49
CA LEU A 28 -10.40 7.37 9.16
C LEU A 28 -9.56 6.15 8.79
N LEU A 29 -9.93 5.48 7.70
CA LEU A 29 -9.11 4.42 7.09
C LEU A 29 -8.65 4.83 5.69
N LYS A 30 -7.39 4.52 5.38
CA LYS A 30 -6.82 4.60 4.03
C LYS A 30 -6.86 3.21 3.40
N PHE A 31 -7.63 3.04 2.34
CA PHE A 31 -7.67 1.82 1.53
C PHE A 31 -6.67 1.96 0.39
N VAL A 32 -5.48 1.37 0.54
CA VAL A 32 -4.32 1.60 -0.32
C VAL A 32 -4.21 0.49 -1.37
N LEU A 33 -4.58 0.82 -2.59
CA LEU A 33 -4.47 -0.06 -3.74
C LEU A 33 -3.13 0.16 -4.46
N GLN A 34 -2.48 -0.90 -4.90
CA GLN A 34 -1.20 -0.86 -5.63
C GLN A 34 -1.33 -1.42 -7.05
N TRP A 35 -0.55 -0.88 -7.98
CA TRP A 35 -0.45 -1.37 -9.35
C TRP A 35 0.58 -2.51 -9.44
N PRO A 36 0.16 -3.77 -9.70
CA PRO A 36 1.07 -4.91 -9.63
C PRO A 36 2.29 -4.81 -10.55
N PRO A 37 2.19 -4.32 -11.81
CA PRO A 37 3.37 -4.12 -12.65
C PRO A 37 4.39 -3.15 -12.06
N THR A 38 3.96 -2.04 -11.45
CA THR A 38 4.88 -1.10 -10.78
C THR A 38 5.50 -1.73 -9.53
N PHE A 39 4.72 -2.45 -8.72
CA PHE A 39 5.24 -3.22 -7.58
C PHE A 39 6.35 -4.19 -8.03
N CYS A 40 6.14 -4.91 -9.13
CA CYS A 40 7.13 -5.85 -9.66
C CYS A 40 8.38 -5.17 -10.20
N ILE A 41 8.25 -4.00 -10.84
CA ILE A 41 9.41 -3.19 -11.26
C ILE A 41 10.25 -2.81 -10.04
N ILE A 42 9.62 -2.29 -8.97
CA ILE A 42 10.31 -1.93 -7.73
C ILE A 42 11.01 -3.16 -7.12
N LEU A 43 10.28 -4.27 -7.03
CA LEU A 43 10.78 -5.51 -6.44
C LEU A 43 12.02 -6.05 -7.18
N ASN A 44 11.99 -6.03 -8.50
CA ASN A 44 13.04 -6.57 -9.35
C ASN A 44 14.28 -5.67 -9.39
N SER A 45 14.11 -4.37 -9.12
CA SER A 45 15.19 -3.38 -9.11
C SER A 45 15.69 -3.02 -7.72
N ALA A 46 15.18 -3.68 -6.67
CA ALA A 46 15.65 -3.48 -5.30
C ALA A 46 17.11 -3.95 -5.12
N ALA A 47 17.79 -3.44 -4.08
CA ALA A 47 19.16 -3.83 -3.76
C ALA A 47 19.32 -5.35 -3.53
N GLN A 48 18.26 -5.98 -3.00
CA GLN A 48 18.08 -7.42 -2.97
C GLN A 48 16.87 -7.76 -3.85
N PRO A 49 17.07 -8.00 -5.15
CA PRO A 49 15.98 -8.24 -6.10
C PRO A 49 15.13 -9.42 -5.67
N GLY A 50 13.81 -9.24 -5.69
CA GLY A 50 12.87 -10.36 -5.64
C GLY A 50 12.35 -10.71 -7.02
N ARG A 51 11.41 -11.66 -7.05
CA ARG A 51 10.61 -11.99 -8.22
C ARG A 51 9.14 -11.85 -7.88
N CYS A 52 8.34 -11.44 -8.83
CA CYS A 52 6.89 -11.50 -8.73
C CYS A 52 6.34 -12.88 -9.07
N LYS A 53 5.18 -13.18 -8.49
CA LYS A 53 4.37 -14.34 -8.87
C LYS A 53 3.79 -14.11 -10.26
N GLU A 54 3.94 -15.11 -11.13
CA GLU A 54 3.38 -15.10 -12.49
C GLU A 54 2.02 -15.82 -12.55
N PRO A 55 1.09 -15.40 -13.45
CA PRO A 55 1.19 -14.21 -14.30
C PRO A 55 0.99 -12.92 -13.50
N ILE A 56 1.77 -11.88 -13.80
CA ILE A 56 1.58 -10.55 -13.19
C ILE A 56 0.25 -9.95 -13.63
N LEU A 57 -0.57 -9.57 -12.64
CA LEU A 57 -1.88 -8.97 -12.85
C LEU A 57 -1.74 -7.60 -13.52
N GLN A 58 -2.38 -7.42 -14.68
CA GLN A 58 -2.27 -6.18 -15.48
C GLN A 58 -3.62 -5.50 -15.75
N HIS A 59 -4.70 -5.98 -15.13
CA HIS A 59 -6.04 -5.43 -15.27
C HIS A 59 -6.74 -5.21 -13.92
N ASN A 60 -5.99 -5.33 -12.83
CA ASN A 60 -6.51 -5.22 -11.47
C ASN A 60 -5.49 -4.47 -10.62
N LEU A 61 -5.96 -3.43 -9.92
CA LEU A 61 -5.27 -2.94 -8.75
C LEU A 61 -5.50 -3.95 -7.62
N THR A 62 -4.45 -4.31 -6.88
CA THR A 62 -4.56 -5.17 -5.69
C THR A 62 -4.44 -4.34 -4.43
N LEU A 63 -5.03 -4.78 -3.33
CA LEU A 63 -4.85 -4.13 -2.05
C LEU A 63 -3.40 -4.30 -1.59
N HIS A 64 -2.78 -3.20 -1.17
CA HIS A 64 -1.58 -3.20 -0.36
C HIS A 64 -1.98 -3.37 1.10
N GLY A 65 -2.83 -2.47 1.61
CA GLY A 65 -3.37 -2.56 2.95
C GLY A 65 -4.45 -1.55 3.30
N VAL A 66 -4.98 -1.70 4.51
CA VAL A 66 -5.93 -0.76 5.12
C VAL A 66 -5.23 -0.08 6.28
N TRP A 67 -5.00 1.22 6.20
CA TRP A 67 -4.17 1.92 7.18
C TRP A 67 -5.02 2.92 7.96
N PRO A 68 -5.25 2.67 9.26
CA PRO A 68 -5.83 3.66 10.16
C PRO A 68 -4.99 4.94 10.16
N ALA A 69 -5.67 6.08 10.11
CA ALA A 69 -5.05 7.39 10.08
C ALA A 69 -5.75 8.38 11.01
N ASP A 70 -5.03 9.44 11.40
CA ASP A 70 -5.59 10.56 12.13
C ASP A 70 -6.55 11.40 11.25
N GLN A 71 -7.21 12.39 11.84
CA GLN A 71 -8.13 13.28 11.13
C GLN A 71 -7.47 14.08 9.99
N ARG A 72 -6.14 14.18 9.98
CA ARG A 72 -5.34 14.86 8.94
C ARG A 72 -4.85 13.88 7.86
N GLY A 73 -5.20 12.59 7.97
CA GLY A 73 -4.84 11.55 7.00
C GLY A 73 -3.44 10.95 7.20
N PHE A 74 -2.73 11.30 8.28
CA PHE A 74 -1.44 10.68 8.58
C PHE A 74 -1.66 9.28 9.14
N SER A 75 -1.00 8.29 8.54
CA SER A 75 -1.07 6.90 9.00
C SER A 75 -0.50 6.79 10.42
N LEU A 76 -1.16 6.00 11.24
CA LEU A 76 -0.75 5.81 12.63
C LEU A 76 0.38 4.79 12.76
N THR A 77 1.18 4.92 13.82
CA THR A 77 2.15 3.91 14.26
C THR A 77 1.86 3.52 15.69
N CYS A 78 1.78 2.21 15.98
CA CYS A 78 1.39 1.69 17.28
C CYS A 78 2.22 0.46 17.63
N PRO A 79 2.34 0.12 18.92
CA PRO A 79 2.94 -1.14 19.33
C PRO A 79 2.23 -2.33 18.69
N VAL A 80 3.02 -3.33 18.27
CA VAL A 80 2.49 -4.57 17.70
C VAL A 80 1.79 -5.36 18.81
N PRO A 81 0.49 -5.68 18.67
CA PRO A 81 -0.22 -6.48 19.67
C PRO A 81 0.24 -7.95 19.61
N PRO A 82 0.00 -8.74 20.67
CA PRO A 82 0.18 -10.18 20.62
C PRO A 82 -0.61 -10.80 19.46
N ASP A 83 -0.08 -11.89 18.92
CA ASP A 83 -0.74 -12.60 17.84
C ASP A 83 -2.07 -13.20 18.28
N PRO A 84 -3.17 -12.98 17.53
CA PRO A 84 -4.43 -13.67 17.76
C PRO A 84 -4.32 -15.14 17.35
N ASN A 85 -5.35 -15.93 17.63
CA ASN A 85 -5.53 -17.22 16.97
C ASN A 85 -5.86 -17.01 15.48
N TRP A 86 -4.82 -17.01 14.64
CA TRP A 86 -4.96 -16.79 13.20
C TRP A 86 -5.88 -17.77 12.49
N ASN A 87 -6.09 -18.98 13.01
CA ASN A 87 -7.02 -19.94 12.42
C ASN A 87 -8.49 -19.56 12.62
N GLN A 88 -8.81 -18.80 13.68
CA GLN A 88 -10.14 -18.25 13.86
C GLN A 88 -10.38 -17.01 12.99
N VAL A 89 -9.32 -16.24 12.72
CA VAL A 89 -9.38 -15.04 11.85
C VAL A 89 -9.48 -15.44 10.38
N PHE A 90 -8.61 -16.36 9.92
CA PHE A 90 -8.51 -16.77 8.53
C PHE A 90 -9.30 -18.06 8.26
N THR A 91 -10.63 -17.95 8.32
CA THR A 91 -11.53 -19.00 7.82
C THR A 91 -11.44 -19.10 6.30
N ALA A 92 -11.79 -20.27 5.73
CA ALA A 92 -11.76 -20.45 4.27
C ALA A 92 -12.58 -19.38 3.51
N ALA A 93 -13.71 -18.94 4.08
CA ALA A 93 -14.54 -17.89 3.49
C ALA A 93 -13.85 -16.51 3.48
N VAL A 94 -13.13 -16.15 4.56
CA VAL A 94 -12.37 -14.89 4.62
C VAL A 94 -11.19 -14.97 3.65
N GLU A 95 -10.43 -16.07 3.65
CA GLU A 95 -9.30 -16.24 2.74
C GLU A 95 -9.70 -16.15 1.27
N ASN A 96 -10.80 -16.80 0.88
CA ASN A 96 -11.28 -16.78 -0.50
C ASN A 96 -11.65 -15.37 -0.95
N GLN A 97 -12.31 -14.59 -0.07
CA GLN A 97 -12.65 -13.20 -0.37
C GLN A 97 -11.40 -12.32 -0.44
N LEU A 98 -10.49 -12.41 0.54
CA LEU A 98 -9.25 -11.63 0.53
C LEU A 98 -8.39 -11.95 -0.70
N MET A 99 -8.28 -13.22 -1.10
CA MET A 99 -7.50 -13.62 -2.28
C MET A 99 -7.98 -13.00 -3.59
N ALA A 100 -9.26 -12.61 -3.69
CA ALA A 100 -9.81 -12.01 -4.90
C ALA A 100 -9.27 -10.60 -5.18
N PHE A 101 -8.85 -9.86 -4.15
CA PHE A 101 -8.40 -8.46 -4.29
C PHE A 101 -7.11 -8.12 -3.53
N TRP A 102 -6.67 -8.97 -2.59
CA TRP A 102 -5.46 -8.82 -1.79
C TRP A 102 -4.52 -10.04 -1.87
N PRO A 103 -4.17 -10.53 -3.09
CA PRO A 103 -3.24 -11.63 -3.24
C PRO A 103 -1.79 -11.19 -2.97
N PRO A 104 -0.91 -12.09 -2.50
CA PRO A 104 0.52 -11.84 -2.50
C PRO A 104 1.05 -11.71 -3.93
N LEU A 105 1.82 -10.66 -4.18
CA LEU A 105 2.41 -10.39 -5.50
C LEU A 105 3.84 -10.94 -5.64
N ARG A 106 4.56 -11.18 -4.54
CA ARG A 106 5.90 -11.76 -4.54
C ARG A 106 5.84 -13.28 -4.76
N GLU A 107 6.78 -13.82 -5.53
CA GLU A 107 6.96 -15.26 -5.71
C GLU A 107 7.21 -15.95 -4.35
N ASN A 108 6.64 -17.14 -4.16
CA ASN A 108 6.71 -17.95 -2.93
C ASN A 108 6.14 -17.29 -1.65
N ALA A 109 5.62 -16.07 -1.71
CA ALA A 109 5.00 -15.42 -0.56
C ALA A 109 3.69 -16.10 -0.19
N GLN A 110 3.54 -16.39 1.11
CA GLN A 110 2.33 -16.97 1.65
C GLN A 110 1.28 -15.89 1.89
N ARG A 111 0.03 -16.16 1.50
CA ARG A 111 -1.09 -15.21 1.61
C ARG A 111 -1.28 -14.67 3.03
N ARG A 112 -1.23 -15.57 4.02
CA ARG A 112 -1.40 -15.19 5.44
C ARG A 112 -0.26 -14.31 5.93
N ASP A 113 0.96 -14.45 5.43
CA ASP A 113 2.09 -13.67 5.92
C ASP A 113 1.96 -12.20 5.51
N LEU A 114 1.50 -11.93 4.29
CA LEU A 114 1.11 -10.59 3.85
C LEU A 114 0.04 -9.99 4.78
N TRP A 115 -1.07 -10.72 4.98
CA TRP A 115 -2.19 -10.20 5.76
C TRP A 115 -1.82 -9.96 7.23
N LYS A 116 -1.03 -10.87 7.84
CA LYS A 116 -0.50 -10.71 9.19
C LYS A 116 0.44 -9.51 9.29
N HIS A 117 1.31 -9.30 8.30
CA HIS A 117 2.20 -8.15 8.25
C HIS A 117 1.41 -6.84 8.27
N GLU A 118 0.42 -6.72 7.39
CA GLU A 118 -0.42 -5.53 7.25
C GLU A 118 -1.25 -5.26 8.52
N TRP A 119 -1.75 -6.30 9.17
CA TRP A 119 -2.38 -6.16 10.48
C TRP A 119 -1.40 -5.63 11.53
N ARG A 120 -0.22 -6.23 11.67
CA ARG A 120 0.76 -5.85 12.71
C ARG A 120 1.33 -4.45 12.48
N ALA A 121 1.63 -4.10 11.24
CA ALA A 121 2.24 -2.83 10.88
C ALA A 121 1.25 -1.66 10.90
N HIS A 122 -0.02 -1.92 10.55
CA HIS A 122 -1.01 -0.86 10.34
C HIS A 122 -2.34 -1.15 11.04
N GLY A 123 -2.96 -2.29 10.78
CA GLY A 123 -4.32 -2.59 11.23
C GLY A 123 -4.52 -2.49 12.74
N ALA A 124 -3.52 -2.90 13.53
CA ALA A 124 -3.55 -2.84 14.99
C ALA A 124 -3.77 -1.43 15.55
N CYS A 125 -3.40 -0.38 14.80
CA CYS A 125 -3.65 1.01 15.18
C CYS A 125 -5.12 1.41 15.12
N GLY A 126 -5.98 0.63 14.45
CA GLY A 126 -7.39 0.93 14.30
C GLY A 126 -8.20 0.73 15.58
N ARG A 127 -7.59 0.18 16.64
CA ARG A 127 -8.25 -0.19 17.91
C ARG A 127 -9.42 -1.15 17.72
N THR A 128 -9.35 -2.01 16.71
CA THR A 128 -10.31 -3.08 16.45
C THR A 128 -9.66 -4.46 16.65
N THR A 129 -10.42 -5.54 16.44
CA THR A 129 -9.83 -6.88 16.35
C THR A 129 -9.32 -7.15 14.92
N PRO A 130 -8.40 -8.11 14.73
CA PRO A 130 -7.98 -8.55 13.39
C PRO A 130 -9.16 -9.02 12.52
N GLN A 131 -10.15 -9.68 13.11
CA GLN A 131 -11.33 -10.14 12.37
C GLN A 131 -12.16 -8.96 11.84
N VAL A 132 -12.34 -7.91 12.65
CA VAL A 132 -12.99 -6.68 12.20
C VAL A 132 -12.16 -6.02 11.09
N TYR A 133 -10.84 -5.99 11.22
CA TYR A 133 -9.95 -5.40 10.22
C TYR A 133 -10.08 -6.04 8.83
N PHE A 134 -9.96 -7.37 8.74
CA PHE A 134 -10.07 -8.06 7.45
C PHE A 134 -11.49 -8.00 6.87
N ASN A 135 -12.52 -8.09 7.71
CA ASN A 135 -13.90 -7.90 7.26
C ASN A 135 -14.14 -6.48 6.75
N THR A 136 -13.52 -5.47 7.37
CA THR A 136 -13.58 -4.07 6.92
C THR A 136 -12.90 -3.91 5.56
N ALA A 137 -11.75 -4.55 5.32
CA ALA A 137 -11.11 -4.55 4.01
C ALA A 137 -12.02 -5.15 2.92
N ILE A 138 -12.69 -6.27 3.21
CA ILE A 138 -13.67 -6.92 2.31
C ILE A 138 -14.85 -5.97 2.06
N GLN A 139 -15.39 -5.36 3.11
CA GLN A 139 -16.52 -4.44 3.03
C GLN A 139 -16.20 -3.24 2.13
N ILE A 140 -15.04 -2.60 2.32
CA ILE A 140 -14.61 -1.46 1.49
C ILE A 140 -14.43 -1.90 0.03
N ASN A 141 -13.82 -3.06 -0.23
CA ASN A 141 -13.68 -3.57 -1.59
C ASN A 141 -15.04 -3.79 -2.27
N ASN A 142 -16.03 -4.31 -1.55
CA ASN A 142 -17.37 -4.55 -2.07
C ASN A 142 -18.15 -3.27 -2.39
N MET A 143 -17.72 -2.11 -1.89
CA MET A 143 -18.30 -0.82 -2.28
C MET A 143 -17.90 -0.40 -3.71
N LEU A 144 -16.84 -0.97 -4.29
CA LEU A 144 -16.43 -0.73 -5.66
C LEU A 144 -17.38 -1.45 -6.64
N GLN A 145 -18.46 -0.78 -7.04
CA GLN A 145 -19.55 -1.36 -7.85
C GLN A 145 -19.10 -1.95 -9.20
N LYS A 146 -17.97 -1.49 -9.76
CA LYS A 146 -17.37 -2.11 -10.97
C LYS A 146 -16.37 -3.23 -10.66
N GLY A 147 -16.40 -3.79 -9.46
CA GLY A 147 -15.56 -4.91 -8.98
C GLY A 147 -14.11 -4.54 -8.65
N ASN A 148 -13.48 -3.69 -9.45
CA ASN A 148 -12.11 -3.22 -9.23
C ASN A 148 -11.95 -1.75 -9.64
N LEU A 149 -11.11 -1.01 -8.94
CA LEU A 149 -10.86 0.41 -9.24
C LEU A 149 -10.33 0.60 -10.68
N PHE A 150 -9.56 -0.35 -11.21
CA PHE A 150 -9.05 -0.29 -12.59
C PHE A 150 -10.17 -0.20 -13.64
N ASN A 151 -11.36 -0.75 -13.38
CA ASN A 151 -12.47 -0.67 -14.33
C ASN A 151 -13.02 0.77 -14.46
N TYR A 152 -12.92 1.59 -13.42
CA TYR A 152 -13.27 3.02 -13.50
C TYR A 152 -12.26 3.79 -14.36
N LEU A 153 -10.97 3.49 -14.19
CA LEU A 153 -9.88 4.02 -15.02
C LEU A 153 -10.09 3.64 -16.50
N LYS A 154 -10.26 2.34 -16.77
CA LYS A 154 -10.44 1.78 -18.12
C LYS A 154 -11.63 2.39 -18.85
N THR A 155 -12.78 2.52 -18.18
CA THR A 155 -13.98 3.16 -18.78
C THR A 155 -13.82 4.66 -19.05
N SER A 156 -12.74 5.28 -18.55
CA SER A 156 -12.37 6.66 -18.82
C SER A 156 -11.18 6.77 -19.79
N GLY A 157 -10.81 5.67 -20.46
CA GLY A 157 -9.70 5.62 -21.42
C GLY A 157 -8.31 5.52 -20.77
N ILE A 158 -8.23 5.36 -19.45
CA ILE A 158 -6.97 5.19 -18.73
C ILE A 158 -6.68 3.69 -18.63
N ILE A 159 -5.70 3.23 -19.40
CA ILE A 159 -5.34 1.82 -19.55
C ILE A 159 -3.88 1.61 -19.21
N ALA A 160 -3.53 0.34 -18.93
CA ALA A 160 -2.14 -0.07 -18.89
C ALA A 160 -1.53 0.06 -20.31
N CYS A 161 -0.38 0.73 -20.42
CA CYS A 161 0.32 0.91 -21.67
C CYS A 161 1.72 1.48 -21.43
N ASP A 162 2.71 0.95 -22.16
CA ASP A 162 4.09 1.42 -22.08
C ASP A 162 4.38 2.67 -22.94
N SER A 163 3.43 3.12 -23.76
CA SER A 163 3.56 4.29 -24.63
C SER A 163 2.51 5.38 -24.38
N LEU A 164 1.54 5.14 -23.51
CA LEU A 164 0.53 6.13 -23.12
C LEU A 164 0.78 6.61 -21.69
N SER A 165 0.50 7.88 -21.47
CA SER A 165 0.64 8.53 -20.18
C SER A 165 -0.49 9.54 -19.98
N PHE A 166 -0.86 9.81 -18.74
CA PHE A 166 -2.06 10.56 -18.36
C PHE A 166 -1.72 11.71 -17.42
N ALA A 167 -2.48 12.80 -17.45
CA ALA A 167 -2.31 13.84 -16.45
C ALA A 167 -2.92 13.38 -15.11
N LYS A 168 -2.36 13.85 -13.99
CA LYS A 168 -2.89 13.57 -12.64
C LYS A 168 -4.40 13.85 -12.53
N ARG A 169 -4.84 14.98 -13.10
CA ARG A 169 -6.26 15.38 -13.10
C ARG A 169 -7.18 14.37 -13.79
N ASP A 170 -6.72 13.73 -14.86
CA ASP A 170 -7.53 12.77 -15.62
C ASP A 170 -7.70 11.47 -14.83
N ILE A 171 -6.63 10.99 -14.18
CA ILE A 171 -6.67 9.83 -13.28
C ILE A 171 -7.58 10.08 -12.09
N VAL A 172 -7.43 11.22 -11.41
CA VAL A 172 -8.29 11.60 -10.29
C VAL A 172 -9.75 11.69 -10.73
N GLY A 173 -10.03 12.36 -11.85
CA GLY A 173 -11.40 12.47 -12.38
C GLY A 173 -12.03 11.12 -12.75
N ALA A 174 -11.22 10.16 -13.23
CA ALA A 174 -11.69 8.80 -13.48
C ALA A 174 -12.01 8.03 -12.19
N ILE A 175 -11.17 8.17 -11.16
CA ILE A 175 -11.38 7.55 -9.83
C ILE A 175 -12.60 8.16 -9.13
N GLN A 176 -12.82 9.47 -9.27
CA GLN A 176 -13.95 10.15 -8.63
C GLN A 176 -15.32 9.59 -9.05
N LYS A 177 -15.40 8.88 -10.18
CA LYS A 177 -16.60 8.12 -10.60
C LYS A 177 -16.96 6.94 -9.69
N VAL A 178 -16.09 6.57 -8.74
CA VAL A 178 -16.40 5.61 -7.66
C VAL A 178 -17.41 6.19 -6.69
N PHE A 179 -17.38 7.51 -6.49
CA PHE A 179 -18.08 8.19 -5.43
C PHE A 179 -19.35 8.87 -5.93
N ALA A 180 -20.33 9.03 -5.04
CA ALA A 180 -21.52 9.84 -5.30
C ALA A 180 -21.22 11.36 -5.27
N GLN A 181 -20.10 11.76 -4.67
CA GLN A 181 -19.68 13.15 -4.48
C GLN A 181 -18.22 13.30 -4.90
N LEU A 182 -17.79 14.52 -5.24
CA LEU A 182 -16.40 14.79 -5.57
C LEU A 182 -15.52 14.70 -4.31
N PHE A 183 -14.68 13.68 -4.26
CA PHE A 183 -13.73 13.43 -3.18
C PHE A 183 -12.29 13.51 -3.66
N ASP A 184 -11.42 13.99 -2.78
CA ASP A 184 -9.98 13.88 -2.95
C ASP A 184 -9.53 12.44 -2.72
N VAL A 185 -8.57 12.03 -3.52
CA VAL A 185 -7.90 10.72 -3.44
C VAL A 185 -6.41 10.94 -3.51
N TYR A 186 -5.63 10.00 -2.98
CA TYR A 186 -4.18 10.06 -3.11
C TYR A 186 -3.70 9.20 -4.27
N LEU A 187 -2.73 9.74 -5.01
CA LEU A 187 -1.92 8.97 -5.93
C LEU A 187 -0.48 8.98 -5.43
N THR A 188 0.13 7.80 -5.36
CA THR A 188 1.57 7.65 -5.13
C THR A 188 2.21 7.22 -6.44
N CYS A 189 3.27 7.90 -6.84
CA CYS A 189 4.04 7.58 -8.04
C CYS A 189 5.50 7.28 -7.69
N ILE A 190 6.19 6.61 -8.62
CA ILE A 190 7.64 6.44 -8.57
C ILE A 190 8.29 6.97 -9.86
N PRO A 191 9.54 7.46 -9.80
CA PRO A 191 10.32 7.74 -11.00
C PRO A 191 10.49 6.47 -11.87
N ILE A 192 10.51 6.64 -13.19
CA ILE A 192 10.85 5.56 -14.13
C ILE A 192 12.35 5.23 -14.02
N ASP A 193 13.17 6.27 -13.95
CA ASP A 193 14.61 6.22 -13.76
C ASP A 193 15.08 7.54 -13.13
N ALA A 194 16.39 7.66 -12.87
CA ALA A 194 16.97 8.82 -12.19
C ALA A 194 16.92 10.13 -13.02
N THR A 195 16.73 10.02 -14.34
CA THR A 195 16.84 11.12 -15.31
C THR A 195 15.49 11.58 -15.86
N ASN A 196 14.51 10.69 -15.93
CA ASN A 196 13.19 11.03 -16.47
C ASN A 196 12.41 11.92 -15.49
N ARG A 197 12.23 13.18 -15.87
CA ARG A 197 11.42 14.16 -15.12
C ARG A 197 10.04 14.39 -15.70
N THR A 198 9.76 13.81 -16.87
CA THR A 198 8.52 14.04 -17.64
C THR A 198 7.50 12.93 -17.46
N HIS A 199 7.96 11.71 -17.18
CA HIS A 199 7.13 10.52 -17.02
C HIS A 199 7.45 9.79 -15.73
N ILE A 200 6.41 9.31 -15.06
CA ILE A 200 6.47 8.59 -13.78
C ILE A 200 5.49 7.42 -13.80
N TYR A 201 5.77 6.37 -13.04
CA TYR A 201 4.85 5.24 -12.91
C TYR A 201 3.87 5.47 -11.77
N LEU A 202 2.59 5.16 -11.99
CA LEU A 202 1.61 5.03 -10.92
C LEU A 202 2.00 3.82 -10.06
N SER A 203 2.22 4.04 -8.77
CA SER A 203 2.50 2.98 -7.81
C SER A 203 1.26 2.58 -7.04
N GLU A 204 0.56 3.57 -6.47
CA GLU A 204 -0.59 3.32 -5.61
C GLU A 204 -1.70 4.36 -5.81
N VAL A 205 -2.92 3.95 -5.48
CA VAL A 205 -4.09 4.81 -5.31
C VAL A 205 -4.65 4.57 -3.91
N THR A 206 -4.86 5.63 -3.14
CA THR A 206 -5.53 5.54 -1.84
C THR A 206 -6.92 6.15 -1.90
N LEU A 207 -7.92 5.38 -1.47
CA LEU A 207 -9.27 5.85 -1.19
C LEU A 207 -9.44 5.98 0.32
N CYS A 208 -10.10 7.03 0.81
CA CYS A 208 -10.36 7.20 2.23
C CYS A 208 -11.80 6.80 2.58
N THR A 209 -11.98 6.22 3.76
CA THR A 209 -13.29 5.90 4.31
C THR A 209 -13.42 6.43 5.73
N ASN A 210 -14.65 6.53 6.23
CA ASN A 210 -14.86 6.70 7.66
C ASN A 210 -14.21 5.53 8.44
N LEU A 211 -13.98 5.70 9.74
CA LEU A 211 -13.26 4.68 10.54
C LEU A 211 -13.90 3.28 10.49
N GLY A 212 -15.21 3.19 10.30
CA GLY A 212 -15.93 1.92 10.17
C GLY A 212 -15.88 1.28 8.78
N GLY A 213 -15.27 1.95 7.78
CA GLY A 213 -15.18 1.45 6.40
C GLY A 213 -16.53 1.28 5.71
N THR A 214 -17.57 1.99 6.13
CA THR A 214 -18.94 1.88 5.60
C THR A 214 -19.26 2.92 4.52
N SER A 215 -18.47 3.98 4.43
CA SER A 215 -18.65 5.06 3.45
C SER A 215 -17.31 5.64 3.03
N PHE A 216 -17.19 5.97 1.74
CA PHE A 216 -16.06 6.74 1.24
C PHE A 216 -16.18 8.19 1.72
N ILE A 217 -15.03 8.81 2.00
CA ILE A 217 -14.91 10.22 2.38
C ILE A 217 -13.77 10.86 1.56
N SER A 218 -13.74 12.18 1.51
CA SER A 218 -12.60 12.91 0.94
C SER A 218 -11.33 12.64 1.75
N CYS A 219 -10.24 12.27 1.08
CA CYS A 219 -8.95 12.15 1.75
C CYS A 219 -8.44 13.54 2.21
N PRO A 220 -7.98 13.71 3.46
CA PRO A 220 -7.52 15.02 3.94
C PRO A 220 -6.33 15.56 3.15
N SER A 221 -6.32 16.86 2.83
CA SER A 221 -5.24 17.44 2.00
C SER A 221 -3.85 17.41 2.65
N GLN A 222 -3.77 17.41 3.99
CA GLN A 222 -2.54 17.57 4.76
C GLN A 222 -1.57 16.40 4.60
N ALA A 223 -2.09 15.18 4.43
CA ALA A 223 -1.30 13.97 4.23
C ALA A 223 -1.22 13.54 2.75
N ALA A 224 -1.61 14.41 1.81
CA ALA A 224 -1.58 14.09 0.39
C ALA A 224 -0.13 13.84 -0.11
N PRO A 225 0.14 12.69 -0.75
CA PRO A 225 1.45 12.42 -1.35
C PRO A 225 1.79 13.41 -2.46
N THR A 226 3.06 13.80 -2.50
CA THR A 226 3.63 14.74 -3.49
C THR A 226 4.38 14.03 -4.62
N SER A 227 4.50 12.70 -4.57
CA SER A 227 5.32 11.91 -5.50
C SER A 227 4.80 11.92 -6.94
N CYS A 228 3.49 12.12 -7.14
CA CYS A 228 2.92 12.40 -8.45
C CYS A 228 2.97 13.92 -8.74
N SER A 229 4.09 14.40 -9.29
CA SER A 229 4.30 15.82 -9.60
C SER A 229 3.27 16.34 -10.62
N SER A 230 2.87 17.61 -10.48
CA SER A 230 1.79 18.21 -11.29
C SER A 230 2.12 18.30 -12.78
N GLY A 231 3.41 18.42 -13.14
CA GLY A 231 3.87 18.53 -14.53
C GLY A 231 4.25 17.19 -15.18
N ALA A 232 4.40 16.11 -14.41
CA ALA A 232 4.73 14.81 -14.98
C ALA A 232 3.50 14.09 -15.52
N ARG A 233 3.70 13.27 -16.54
CA ARG A 233 2.70 12.36 -17.06
C ARG A 233 2.83 11.00 -16.39
N ILE A 234 1.70 10.48 -15.94
CA ILE A 234 1.63 9.25 -15.16
C ILE A 234 1.35 8.08 -16.10
N MET A 235 2.17 7.04 -16.01
CA MET A 235 2.05 5.82 -16.80
C MET A 235 1.59 4.66 -15.90
N LEU A 236 0.74 3.80 -16.45
CA LEU A 236 0.42 2.49 -15.88
C LEU A 236 1.16 1.46 -16.72
N PRO A 237 2.37 1.02 -16.33
CA PRO A 237 3.19 0.16 -17.18
C PRO A 237 2.57 -1.23 -17.34
N HIS A 238 2.89 -1.91 -18.44
CA HIS A 238 2.65 -3.34 -18.56
C HIS A 238 3.64 -4.15 -17.70
N PRO A 239 3.31 -5.41 -17.37
CA PRO A 239 4.26 -6.34 -16.78
C PRO A 239 5.57 -6.38 -17.58
N LYS A 240 6.69 -6.26 -16.86
CA LYS A 240 8.02 -6.39 -17.45
C LYS A 240 8.55 -7.81 -17.27
N PRO A 241 9.40 -8.29 -18.18
CA PRO A 241 10.09 -9.57 -17.99
C PRO A 241 10.80 -9.61 -16.64
N GLN A 242 10.63 -10.70 -15.92
CA GLN A 242 11.31 -10.91 -14.64
C GLN A 242 12.78 -11.25 -14.89
N PRO A 243 13.72 -10.81 -14.01
CA PRO A 243 15.11 -11.24 -14.09
C PRO A 243 15.19 -12.77 -14.02
N ARG A 244 16.21 -13.41 -14.62
CA ARG A 244 16.37 -14.88 -14.50
C ARG A 244 16.62 -15.27 -13.05
N ALA A 245 16.10 -16.43 -12.64
CA ALA A 245 16.41 -17.00 -11.34
C ALA A 245 17.94 -17.21 -11.23
N LEU A 246 18.54 -16.74 -10.13
CA LEU A 246 19.98 -16.90 -9.90
C LEU A 246 20.40 -18.35 -9.61
N TRP A 247 19.45 -19.28 -9.53
CA TRP A 247 19.68 -20.67 -9.09
C TRP A 247 20.07 -21.65 -10.20
N SER A 248 20.14 -21.24 -11.48
CA SER A 248 20.43 -22.15 -12.60
C SER A 248 21.87 -22.15 -13.11
N PHE A 249 22.81 -21.50 -12.43
CA PHE A 249 24.23 -21.45 -12.85
C PHE A 249 25.17 -22.44 -12.12
N HIS A 250 24.65 -23.39 -11.33
CA HIS A 250 25.49 -24.38 -10.63
C HIS A 250 25.35 -25.83 -11.09
N GLU A 251 24.46 -26.15 -12.04
CA GLU A 251 24.32 -27.54 -12.53
C GLU A 251 24.79 -27.78 -13.98
N GLU A 252 25.19 -26.74 -14.74
CA GLU A 252 25.63 -26.92 -16.14
C GLU A 252 27.16 -27.03 -16.36
N VAL A 253 27.99 -27.02 -15.30
CA VAL A 253 29.47 -27.08 -15.44
C VAL A 253 30.04 -28.48 -15.15
N ASN A 254 29.28 -29.45 -14.63
CA ASN A 254 29.79 -30.79 -14.30
C ASN A 254 29.39 -31.90 -15.29
N GLY A 255 28.85 -31.54 -16.46
CA GLY A 255 28.40 -32.51 -17.46
C GLY A 255 28.95 -32.20 -18.85
N ARG A 256 30.28 -32.19 -19.03
CA ARG A 256 30.90 -32.36 -20.35
C ARG A 256 32.38 -32.78 -20.23
N ASP A 257 32.63 -33.99 -20.74
CA ASP A 257 33.87 -34.51 -21.33
C ASP A 257 35.12 -34.66 -20.45
N ILE A 258 35.35 -35.90 -20.00
CA ILE A 258 36.68 -36.53 -20.13
C ILE A 258 36.45 -37.94 -20.67
N SER A 259 37.01 -38.17 -21.86
CA SER A 259 37.25 -39.45 -22.52
C SER A 259 38.00 -40.44 -21.64
#